data_AF-A0A8H7NVK7-F1
#
_entry.id   AF-A0A8H7NVK7-F1
#
_cell.length_a   1.000
_cell.length_b   1.000
_cell.length_c   1.000
_cell.angle_alpha   90.00
_cell.angle_beta   90.00
_cell.angle_gamma   90.00
#
_symmetry.space_group_name_H-M   'P 1'
#
loop_
_entity.id
_entity.type
_entity.pdbx_description
1 polymer ?
#
loop_
_entity_poly.entity_id
_entity_poly.type
_entity_poly.pdbx_seq_one_letter_code
_entity_poly.pdbx_strand_id
1 'polypeptide(L)'
;MKKKCHIVPPEWLNVEFLQDRLTQETTGPEFSEMPFRFAEIAKTLLDVASDDIINPDKVRSLLQDIREARQAKSREGLSKLDHSELSLPNLCSMEINEIRPFFVRSMGILGQLVREPEVQPMDQT
;
A
#
# COMPACT_ATOMS: atom_id res chain seq x y z
N MET A 1 16.29 -12.60 25.35
CA MET A 1 15.19 -11.61 25.52
C MET A 1 14.73 -11.62 26.97
N LYS A 2 14.49 -10.46 27.58
CA LYS A 2 13.97 -10.37 28.96
C LYS A 2 12.44 -10.46 28.89
N LYS A 3 11.85 -11.59 29.29
CA LYS A 3 10.39 -11.84 29.33
C LYS A 3 9.73 -11.02 30.46
N LYS A 4 9.51 -9.73 30.23
CA LYS A 4 8.94 -8.81 31.21
C LYS A 4 7.44 -8.54 31.03
N CYS A 5 6.87 -8.90 29.87
CA CYS A 5 5.47 -8.70 29.55
C CYS A 5 5.03 -9.67 28.45
N HIS A 6 3.71 -9.84 28.31
CA HIS A 6 3.04 -10.43 27.16
C HIS A 6 2.36 -9.30 26.37
N ILE A 7 2.44 -9.35 25.05
CA ILE A 7 1.78 -8.40 24.17
C ILE A 7 0.44 -9.00 23.73
N VAL A 8 -0.62 -8.21 23.73
CA VAL A 8 -1.88 -8.60 23.08
C VAL A 8 -1.84 -8.09 21.65
N PRO A 9 -1.92 -8.96 20.63
CA PRO A 9 -1.92 -8.53 19.25
C PRO A 9 -3.19 -7.72 18.91
N PRO A 10 -3.14 -6.81 17.94
CA PRO A 10 -4.33 -6.12 17.45
C PRO A 10 -5.39 -7.10 16.91
N GLU A 11 -6.67 -6.73 17.02
CA GLU A 11 -7.79 -7.59 16.60
C GLU A 11 -7.71 -8.04 15.14
N TRP A 12 -7.15 -7.21 14.25
CA TRP A 12 -7.01 -7.53 12.82
C TRP A 12 -5.86 -8.51 12.51
N LEU A 13 -4.90 -8.72 13.42
CA LEU A 13 -3.73 -9.55 13.18
C LEU A 13 -4.02 -11.02 13.53
N ASN A 14 -4.98 -11.59 12.81
CA ASN A 14 -5.39 -12.98 12.98
C ASN A 14 -5.68 -13.63 11.61
N VAL A 15 -5.74 -14.97 11.61
CA VAL A 15 -5.89 -15.76 10.38
C VAL A 15 -7.20 -15.47 9.65
N GLU A 16 -8.31 -15.38 10.38
CA GLU A 16 -9.65 -15.18 9.80
C GLU A 16 -9.75 -13.83 9.09
N PHE A 17 -9.36 -12.75 9.77
CA PHE A 17 -9.38 -11.40 9.20
C PHE A 17 -8.48 -11.32 7.96
N LEU A 18 -7.24 -11.81 8.04
CA LEU A 18 -6.29 -11.73 6.94
C LEU A 18 -6.72 -12.59 5.74
N GLN A 19 -7.36 -13.73 5.97
CA GLN A 19 -7.88 -14.57 4.89
C GLN A 19 -9.05 -13.91 4.16
N ASP A 20 -9.95 -13.24 4.89
CA ASP A 20 -11.03 -12.42 4.30
C ASP A 20 -10.45 -11.27 3.47
N ARG A 21 -9.47 -10.54 4.01
CA ARG A 21 -8.82 -9.44 3.26
C ARG A 21 -8.07 -9.90 2.03
N LEU A 22 -7.35 -11.01 2.09
CA LEU A 22 -6.72 -11.60 0.90
C LEU A 22 -7.76 -11.97 -0.16
N THR A 23 -8.91 -12.50 0.25
CA THR A 23 -10.01 -12.82 -0.67
C THR A 23 -10.57 -11.56 -1.33
N GLN A 24 -10.84 -10.50 -0.56
CA GLN A 24 -11.30 -9.22 -1.11
C GLN A 24 -10.27 -8.59 -2.03
N GLU A 25 -8.99 -8.65 -1.66
CA GLU A 25 -7.88 -8.10 -2.44
C GLU A 25 -7.72 -8.79 -3.79
N THR A 26 -7.96 -10.10 -3.86
CA THR A 26 -7.78 -10.88 -5.10
C THR A 26 -9.03 -10.92 -5.98
N THR A 27 -10.22 -10.69 -5.42
CA THR A 27 -11.48 -10.75 -6.15
C THR A 27 -12.01 -9.38 -6.58
N GLY A 28 -11.73 -8.34 -5.78
CA GLY A 28 -12.20 -6.98 -6.02
C GLY A 28 -11.23 -6.13 -6.85
N PRO A 29 -11.74 -5.15 -7.63
CA PRO A 29 -10.90 -4.20 -8.36
C PRO A 29 -10.21 -3.19 -7.43
N GLU A 30 -10.82 -2.90 -6.27
CA GLU A 30 -10.32 -1.95 -5.28
C GLU A 30 -9.38 -2.63 -4.28
N PHE A 31 -8.52 -1.84 -3.63
CA PHE A 31 -7.71 -2.32 -2.52
C PHE A 31 -8.60 -2.63 -1.32
N SER A 32 -8.39 -3.81 -0.72
CA SER A 32 -9.06 -4.17 0.51
C SER A 32 -8.69 -3.19 1.64
N GLU A 33 -9.64 -2.92 2.53
CA GLU A 33 -9.39 -2.06 3.68
C GLU A 33 -8.45 -2.74 4.67
N MET A 34 -7.33 -2.07 4.96
CA MET A 34 -6.33 -2.50 5.91
C MET A 34 -5.96 -1.33 6.83
N PRO A 35 -5.55 -1.60 8.08
CA PRO A 35 -4.97 -0.57 8.92
C PRO A 35 -3.78 0.09 8.22
N PHE A 36 -3.74 1.42 8.22
CA PHE A 36 -2.78 2.20 7.41
C PHE A 36 -1.29 1.80 7.59
N ARG A 37 -0.92 1.24 8.75
CA ARG A 37 0.44 0.78 9.09
C ARG A 37 0.52 -0.72 9.38
N PHE A 38 -0.32 -1.52 8.72
CA PHE A 38 -0.41 -2.96 9.02
C PHE A 38 0.95 -3.67 8.84
N ALA A 39 1.73 -3.30 7.82
CA ALA A 39 2.99 -3.96 7.49
C ALA A 39 4.05 -3.77 8.58
N GLU A 40 4.22 -2.53 9.06
CA GLU A 40 5.19 -2.19 10.10
C GLU A 40 4.82 -2.83 11.45
N ILE A 41 3.53 -2.77 11.80
CA ILE A 41 3.00 -3.34 13.05
C ILE A 41 3.16 -4.85 13.03
N ALA A 42 2.69 -5.51 11.96
CA ALA A 42 2.75 -6.96 11.86
C ALA A 42 4.20 -7.46 11.88
N LYS A 43 5.12 -6.83 11.13
CA LYS A 43 6.54 -7.21 11.12
C LYS A 43 7.14 -7.13 12.52
N THR A 44 6.93 -6.02 13.22
CA THR A 44 7.50 -5.80 14.56
C THR A 44 6.98 -6.84 15.55
N LEU A 45 5.67 -7.11 15.54
CA LEU A 45 5.04 -8.07 16.45
C LEU A 45 5.47 -9.51 16.14
N LEU A 46 5.51 -9.90 14.87
CA LEU A 46 5.92 -11.25 14.45
C LEU A 46 7.41 -11.52 14.63
N ASP A 47 8.25 -10.49 14.72
CA ASP A 47 9.69 -10.65 14.98
C ASP A 47 9.99 -10.79 16.48
N VAL A 48 9.28 -10.04 17.31
CA VAL A 48 9.63 -9.87 18.73
C VAL A 48 8.72 -10.69 19.66
N ALA A 49 7.46 -10.88 19.29
CA ALA A 49 6.41 -11.44 20.14
C ALA A 49 5.55 -12.45 19.38
N SER A 50 6.16 -13.28 18.52
CA SER A 50 5.43 -14.30 17.76
C SER A 50 4.78 -15.37 18.63
N ASP A 51 5.29 -15.58 19.86
CA ASP A 51 4.73 -16.50 20.85
C ASP A 51 3.40 -16.02 21.43
N ASP A 52 3.10 -14.73 21.36
CA ASP A 52 1.82 -14.16 21.78
C ASP A 52 0.77 -14.15 20.63
N ILE A 53 1.12 -14.63 19.43
CA ILE A 53 0.25 -14.66 18.24
C ILE A 53 -0.18 -16.09 17.94
N ILE A 54 -1.47 -16.31 17.69
CA ILE A 54 -2.00 -17.62 17.28
C ILE A 54 -1.63 -17.90 15.82
N ASN A 55 -1.01 -19.04 15.56
CA ASN A 55 -0.57 -19.49 14.23
C ASN A 55 0.30 -18.46 13.49
N PRO A 56 1.44 -18.02 14.07
CA PRO A 56 2.23 -16.91 13.55
C PRO A 56 2.79 -17.18 12.15
N ASP A 57 3.11 -18.43 11.82
CA ASP A 57 3.60 -18.80 10.48
C ASP A 57 2.52 -18.65 9.40
N LYS A 58 1.27 -19.01 9.73
CA LYS A 58 0.15 -18.81 8.79
C LYS A 58 -0.14 -17.33 8.61
N VAL A 59 -0.08 -16.53 9.69
CA VAL A 59 -0.20 -15.07 9.64
C VAL A 59 0.89 -14.46 8.75
N ARG A 60 2.15 -14.91 8.86
CA ARG A 60 3.25 -14.46 7.98
C ARG A 60 2.97 -14.76 6.51
N SER A 61 2.54 -15.99 6.20
CA SER A 61 2.17 -16.39 4.83
C SER A 61 1.05 -15.50 4.28
N LEU A 62 -0.04 -15.28 5.04
CA LEU A 62 -1.15 -14.46 4.58
C LEU A 62 -0.75 -12.99 4.34
N LEU A 63 0.06 -12.41 5.24
CA LEU A 63 0.56 -11.05 5.05
C LEU A 63 1.46 -10.92 3.81
N GLN A 64 2.25 -11.96 3.52
CA GLN A 64 3.06 -12.02 2.31
C GLN A 64 2.16 -12.08 1.07
N ASP A 65 1.18 -12.98 1.04
CA ASP A 65 0.24 -13.13 -0.07
C ASP A 65 -0.52 -11.81 -0.33
N ILE A 66 -0.98 -11.13 0.73
CA ILE A 66 -1.64 -9.82 0.64
C ILE A 66 -0.69 -8.78 0.04
N ARG A 67 0.56 -8.70 0.51
CA ARG A 67 1.55 -7.76 -0.02
C ARG A 67 1.81 -8.00 -1.50
N GLU A 68 1.95 -9.24 -1.92
CA GLU A 68 2.19 -9.61 -3.32
C GLU A 68 1.00 -9.23 -4.21
N ALA A 69 -0.23 -9.54 -3.78
CA ALA A 69 -1.46 -9.14 -4.48
C ALA A 69 -1.58 -7.62 -4.63
N ARG A 70 -1.35 -6.88 -3.53
CA ARG A 70 -1.43 -5.41 -3.52
C ARG A 70 -0.35 -4.75 -4.37
N GLN A 71 0.86 -5.31 -4.39
CA GLN A 71 1.92 -4.84 -5.28
C GLN A 71 1.58 -5.10 -6.75
N ALA A 72 1.00 -6.25 -7.09
CA ALA A 72 0.56 -6.55 -8.44
C ALA A 72 -0.52 -5.57 -8.91
N LYS A 73 -1.53 -5.34 -8.07
CA LYS A 73 -2.61 -4.37 -8.33
C LYS A 73 -2.08 -2.94 -8.45
N SER A 74 -1.13 -2.54 -7.60
CA SER A 74 -0.48 -1.24 -7.68
C SER A 74 0.26 -1.04 -9.00
N ARG A 75 1.00 -2.05 -9.48
CA ARG A 75 1.69 -1.99 -10.78
C ARG A 75 0.71 -1.84 -11.94
N GLU A 76 -0.41 -2.56 -11.90
CA GLU A 76 -1.47 -2.44 -12.91
C GLU A 76 -2.13 -1.06 -12.88
N GLY A 77 -2.38 -0.51 -11.68
CA GLY A 77 -2.90 0.85 -11.54
C GLY A 77 -1.93 1.90 -12.10
N LEU A 78 -0.63 1.74 -11.83
CA LEU A 78 0.41 2.63 -12.32
C LEU A 78 0.65 2.52 -13.84
N SER A 79 0.36 1.37 -14.47
CA SER A 79 0.48 1.27 -15.94
C SER A 79 -0.62 2.02 -16.68
N LYS A 80 -1.71 2.39 -15.99
CA LYS A 80 -2.83 3.18 -16.51
C LYS A 80 -2.68 4.67 -16.17
N LEU A 81 -1.51 5.07 -15.67
CA LEU A 81 -1.24 6.43 -15.23
C LEU A 81 -1.24 7.40 -16.41
N ASP A 82 -2.03 8.45 -16.24
CA ASP A 82 -2.27 9.52 -17.20
C ASP A 82 -1.91 10.88 -16.55
N HIS A 83 -2.00 11.98 -17.31
CA HIS A 83 -1.87 13.35 -16.81
C HIS A 83 -3.00 13.80 -15.86
N SER A 84 -4.06 13.00 -15.75
CA SER A 84 -5.19 13.21 -14.84
C SER A 84 -4.91 12.76 -13.40
N GLU A 85 -5.80 13.12 -12.49
CA GLU A 85 -5.72 12.74 -11.07
C GLU A 85 -5.89 11.23 -10.89
N LEU A 86 -4.95 10.59 -10.19
CA LEU A 86 -5.04 9.18 -9.82
C LEU A 86 -5.49 9.04 -8.37
N SER A 87 -6.68 8.46 -8.16
CA SER A 87 -7.18 8.09 -6.83
C SER A 87 -6.96 6.61 -6.57
N LEU A 88 -6.20 6.30 -5.53
CA LEU A 88 -5.94 4.93 -5.05
C LEU A 88 -6.38 4.83 -3.59
N PRO A 89 -7.68 4.60 -3.31
CA PRO A 89 -8.16 4.46 -1.95
C PRO A 89 -7.53 3.24 -1.27
N ASN A 90 -7.47 3.29 0.06
CA ASN A 90 -6.99 2.19 0.92
C ASN A 90 -5.52 1.79 0.74
N LEU A 91 -4.69 2.62 0.08
CA LEU A 91 -3.24 2.45 0.12
C LEU A 91 -2.67 2.66 1.53
N CYS A 92 -1.69 1.84 1.90
CA CYS A 92 -1.05 1.87 3.20
C CYS A 92 0.29 2.62 3.17
N SER A 93 0.78 3.00 4.36
CA SER A 93 2.00 3.77 4.61
C SER A 93 3.21 3.27 3.82
N MET A 94 3.56 1.99 3.97
CA MET A 94 4.72 1.40 3.29
C MET A 94 4.57 1.35 1.77
N GLU A 95 3.35 1.10 1.29
CA GLU A 95 3.07 1.00 -0.15
C GLU A 95 3.23 2.36 -0.83
N ILE A 96 2.72 3.42 -0.19
CA ILE A 96 2.92 4.80 -0.63
C ILE A 96 4.42 5.13 -0.64
N ASN A 97 5.17 4.73 0.38
CA ASN A 97 6.60 5.00 0.47
C ASN A 97 7.40 4.26 -0.62
N GLU A 98 7.01 3.03 -0.97
CA GLU A 98 7.60 2.27 -2.08
C GLU A 98 7.36 2.93 -3.44
N ILE A 99 6.15 3.47 -3.68
CA ILE A 99 5.75 4.02 -4.99
C ILE A 99 6.17 5.49 -5.18
N ARG A 100 6.18 6.28 -4.11
CA ARG A 100 6.42 7.74 -4.11
C ARG A 100 7.59 8.22 -4.99
N PRO A 101 8.82 7.69 -4.88
CA PRO A 101 9.95 8.25 -5.63
C PRO A 101 9.79 8.08 -7.14
N PHE A 102 9.17 6.99 -7.59
CA PHE A 102 8.87 6.80 -9.01
C PHE A 102 7.71 7.72 -9.43
N PHE A 103 6.60 7.67 -8.69
CA PHE A 103 5.37 8.38 -9.02
C PHE A 103 5.57 9.89 -9.16
N VAL A 104 6.23 10.52 -8.18
CA VAL A 104 6.45 11.97 -8.19
C VAL A 104 7.30 12.41 -9.39
N ARG A 105 8.31 11.62 -9.76
CA ARG A 105 9.16 11.93 -10.93
C ARG A 105 8.39 11.78 -12.24
N SER A 106 7.68 10.67 -12.40
CA SER A 106 6.90 10.39 -13.61
C SER A 106 5.81 11.46 -13.81
N MET A 107 5.06 11.81 -12.76
CA MET A 107 4.07 12.88 -12.81
C MET A 107 4.69 14.26 -13.07
N GLY A 108 5.89 14.53 -12.53
CA GLY A 108 6.61 15.76 -12.83
C GLY A 108 6.94 15.91 -14.31
N ILE A 109 7.34 14.83 -14.98
CA ILE A 109 7.63 14.81 -16.42
C ILE A 109 6.32 14.93 -17.22
N LEU A 110 5.29 14.14 -16.89
CA LEU A 110 4.00 14.19 -17.58
C LEU A 110 3.35 15.58 -17.49
N GLY A 111 3.44 16.23 -16.32
CA GLY A 111 2.95 17.59 -16.12
C GLY A 111 3.70 18.64 -16.93
N GLN A 112 4.97 18.42 -17.28
CA GLN A 112 5.71 19.31 -18.20
C GLN A 112 5.31 19.09 -19.65
N LEU A 113 5.06 17.83 -20.06
CA LEU A 113 4.69 17.49 -21.42
C LEU A 113 3.27 17.97 -21.80
N VAL A 114 2.34 17.95 -20.83
CA VAL A 114 0.95 18.39 -21.07
C VAL A 114 0.77 19.91 -20.97
N ARG A 115 1.73 20.63 -20.35
CA ARG A 115 1.75 22.10 -20.37
C ARG A 115 2.32 22.60 -21.69
N GLU A 116 1.47 22.81 -22.69
CA GLU A 116 1.78 23.71 -23.81
C GLU A 116 1.75 25.19 -23.35
N PRO A 117 2.59 26.06 -23.94
CA PRO A 117 3.02 27.33 -23.36
C PRO A 117 1.91 28.37 -23.29
N GLU A 118 1.92 29.20 -22.24
CA GLU A 118 1.13 30.43 -22.18
C GLU A 118 1.36 31.25 -23.46
N VAL A 119 0.28 31.45 -24.24
CA VAL A 119 0.28 32.35 -25.39
C VAL A 119 0.54 33.76 -24.87
N GLN A 120 1.73 34.31 -25.12
CA GLN A 120 2.02 35.71 -24.83
C GLN A 120 1.03 36.60 -25.62
N PRO A 121 0.34 37.56 -24.97
CA PRO A 121 -0.54 38.46 -25.69
C PRO A 121 0.32 39.28 -26.66
N MET A 122 0.06 39.09 -27.95
CA MET A 122 0.69 39.80 -29.04
C MET A 122 0.35 41.28 -28.91
N ASP A 123 1.33 42.11 -28.56
CA ASP A 123 1.20 43.58 -28.52
C ASP A 123 0.57 44.07 -29.83
N GLN A 124 -0.66 44.56 -29.76
CA GLN A 124 -1.34 45.17 -30.89
C GLN A 124 -0.84 46.61 -31.02
N THR A 125 -0.08 46.85 -32.08
CA THR A 125 0.29 48.19 -32.59
C THR A 125 -0.92 48.88 -33.21
#